data_AF-A0A815U597-F1
#
_entry.id   AF-A0A815U597-F1
#
_cell.length_a   1.000
_cell.length_b   1.000
_cell.length_c   1.000
_cell.angle_alpha   90.00
_cell.angle_beta   90.00
_cell.angle_gamma   90.00
#
_symmetry.space_group_name_H-M   'P 1'
#
loop_
_entity.id
_entity.type
_entity.pdbx_description
1 polymer ?
#
loop_
_entity_poly.entity_id
_entity_poly.type
_entity_poly.pdbx_seq_one_letter_code
_entity_poly.pdbx_strand_id
1 'polypeptide(L)'
;SQTGLLGLLGNYINEDNVDLINQALITLTEYCQGPCHDNQDAIVNHESNGIDIIIAIVLNDITPLNQKNYDLVLELKDNASKLLLAVMESRDDSTNAERILRNITPVSQLLDVGCQIYARGKQQDIESKEIENDEEVNDNTNNVAQTVGHNMYILTYQLARHNRELEMLMKHRTLNDEALSYYHKHTSEIEIIRHDRSIEPIVFPVPQLCEFLTNEKKQKVFLTCEQDEQGSKVKDFFEKFSEIFEEMKWQRKLRHQPTLYWFSSQMSLWSDIAFNFAVLINVLVAVFYPFNKGLKDLDSRASVAIWSSLLITLIAILIKPNATSIRMFFVAGILRSIYSVGLGPTLWLMGAIQVLNKGIFLVSFMGNNGTFSKSRYENLTNFQLVYHVGYIMLCILGLCAHEFFYSLLLLDVVYREDTLWNVIQCVVRNAKSVILTAVFAVIIIYLFAICGYLFIQDDFLMEVQEKPLAIDDQSVNITLNNKTDILSAIIPTINDNEYCTKDNCTNGTIIDHIRNVTQASTVLSEEEAENEQVERACDTLFMCIVTTLNKGLRNGGGIGDVLRQPSSRVSQTFSYMI
;
A
#
# COMPACT_ATOMS: atom_id res chain seq x y z
N SER A 1 13.45 63.77 -8.69
CA SER A 1 14.06 63.00 -9.79
C SER A 1 15.57 62.80 -9.57
N GLN A 2 16.38 63.82 -9.27
CA GLN A 2 17.84 63.62 -9.09
C GLN A 2 18.27 63.07 -7.71
N THR A 3 17.43 63.15 -6.68
CA THR A 3 17.79 62.80 -5.29
C THR A 3 17.81 61.30 -4.98
N GLY A 4 17.11 60.47 -5.78
CA GLY A 4 17.08 59.02 -5.60
C GLY A 4 18.45 58.35 -5.83
N LEU A 5 19.23 58.89 -6.77
CA LEU A 5 20.60 58.42 -7.07
C LEU A 5 21.60 58.68 -5.93
N LEU A 6 21.32 59.64 -5.05
CA LEU A 6 22.25 60.08 -4.00
C LEU A 6 22.05 59.37 -2.66
N GLY A 7 21.19 58.35 -2.59
CA GLY A 7 20.86 57.67 -1.33
C GLY A 7 20.11 58.57 -0.32
N LEU A 8 19.62 59.74 -0.75
CA LEU A 8 18.88 60.70 0.09
C LEU A 8 17.38 60.41 0.13
N LEU A 9 16.95 59.28 -0.45
CA LEU A 9 15.55 58.89 -0.57
C LEU A 9 14.88 58.71 0.80
N GLY A 10 15.62 58.18 1.78
CA GLY A 10 15.12 57.97 3.15
C GLY A 10 14.66 59.23 3.87
N ASN A 11 15.15 60.41 3.47
CA ASN A 11 14.75 61.68 4.07
C ASN A 11 13.38 62.18 3.57
N TYR A 12 12.92 61.70 2.42
CA TYR A 12 11.65 62.12 1.81
C TYR A 12 10.52 61.12 2.04
N ILE A 13 10.85 59.87 2.35
CA ILE A 13 9.88 58.82 2.66
C ILE A 13 9.70 58.78 4.17
N ASN A 14 8.47 59.01 4.64
CA ASN A 14 8.12 59.00 6.05
C ASN A 14 6.84 58.20 6.29
N GLU A 15 6.47 58.01 7.55
CA GLU A 15 5.27 57.24 7.94
C GLU A 15 3.98 57.84 7.36
N ASP A 16 3.92 59.16 7.16
CA ASP A 16 2.71 59.85 6.69
C ASP A 16 2.48 59.73 5.18
N ASN A 17 3.53 59.47 4.38
CA ASN A 17 3.45 59.48 2.93
C ASN A 17 3.71 58.12 2.27
N VAL A 18 4.20 57.12 3.00
CA VAL A 18 4.55 55.81 2.46
C VAL A 18 3.36 55.11 1.81
N ASP A 19 2.16 55.26 2.36
CA ASP A 19 0.93 54.66 1.81
C ASP A 19 0.59 55.18 0.42
N LEU A 20 0.79 56.48 0.18
CA LEU A 20 0.58 57.09 -1.14
C LEU A 20 1.60 56.59 -2.16
N ILE A 21 2.85 56.37 -1.72
CA ILE A 21 3.90 55.81 -2.58
C ILE A 21 3.57 54.35 -2.92
N ASN A 22 3.14 53.55 -1.93
CA ASN A 22 2.68 52.18 -2.15
C ASN A 22 1.53 52.13 -3.17
N GLN A 23 0.51 52.97 -3.00
CA GLN A 23 -0.60 53.05 -3.96
C GLN A 23 -0.12 53.41 -5.37
N ALA A 24 0.84 54.33 -5.50
CA ALA A 24 1.42 54.68 -6.79
C ALA A 24 2.16 53.49 -7.43
N LEU A 25 2.98 52.76 -6.66
CA LEU A 25 3.70 51.58 -7.15
C LEU A 25 2.75 50.45 -7.58
N ILE A 26 1.69 50.20 -6.81
CA ILE A 26 0.66 49.22 -7.15
C ILE A 26 -0.04 49.64 -8.44
N THR A 27 -0.45 50.90 -8.56
CA THR A 27 -1.12 51.41 -9.76
C THR A 27 -0.24 51.30 -11.00
N LEU A 28 1.06 51.61 -10.88
CA LEU A 28 2.02 51.44 -11.97
C LEU A 28 2.23 49.97 -12.33
N THR A 29 2.17 49.06 -11.36
CA THR A 29 2.29 47.61 -11.59
C THR A 29 1.12 47.12 -12.43
N GLU A 30 -0.11 47.50 -12.08
CA GLU A 30 -1.33 47.16 -12.83
C GLU A 30 -1.33 47.71 -14.26
N TYR A 31 -0.67 48.85 -14.52
CA TYR A 31 -0.50 49.37 -15.88
C TYR A 31 0.44 48.53 -16.76
N CYS A 32 1.37 47.79 -16.15
CA CYS A 32 2.32 46.93 -16.87
C CYS A 32 1.88 45.45 -16.92
N GLN A 33 1.14 44.99 -15.92
CA GLN A 33 0.76 43.59 -15.76
C GLN A 33 -0.23 43.13 -16.84
N GLY A 34 -0.07 41.89 -17.34
CA GLY A 34 -0.92 41.34 -18.41
C GLY A 34 -0.47 41.81 -19.79
N PRO A 35 0.62 41.22 -20.30
CA PRO A 35 1.75 41.91 -20.90
C PRO A 35 1.37 43.10 -21.78
N CYS A 36 1.78 44.30 -21.35
CA CYS A 36 1.62 45.54 -22.12
C CYS A 36 2.99 46.17 -22.41
N HIS A 37 3.61 45.77 -23.53
CA HIS A 37 4.96 46.21 -23.87
C HIS A 37 5.10 47.73 -24.00
N ASP A 38 4.09 48.41 -24.55
CA ASP A 38 4.10 49.87 -24.70
C ASP A 38 4.18 50.59 -23.35
N ASN A 39 3.39 50.15 -22.35
CA ASN A 39 3.41 50.73 -21.01
C ASN A 39 4.72 50.40 -20.29
N GLN A 40 5.24 49.18 -20.45
CA GLN A 40 6.54 48.80 -19.90
C GLN A 40 7.65 49.71 -20.44
N ASP A 41 7.72 49.93 -21.75
CA ASP A 41 8.71 50.83 -22.36
C ASP A 41 8.53 52.28 -21.93
N ALA A 42 7.28 52.74 -21.82
CA ALA A 42 6.97 54.09 -21.38
C ALA A 42 7.48 54.37 -19.96
N ILE A 43 7.36 53.42 -19.03
CA ILE A 43 7.87 53.58 -17.65
C ILE A 43 9.40 53.56 -17.62
N VAL A 44 10.03 52.65 -18.36
CA VAL A 44 11.49 52.45 -18.32
C VAL A 44 12.25 53.59 -19.02
N ASN A 45 11.75 54.05 -20.16
CA ASN A 45 12.43 55.02 -21.03
C ASN A 45 11.92 56.46 -20.84
N HIS A 46 11.07 56.72 -19.84
CA HIS A 46 10.58 58.07 -19.58
C HIS A 46 11.71 59.05 -19.26
N GLU A 47 11.65 60.27 -19.82
CA GLU A 47 12.68 61.31 -19.66
C GLU A 47 12.94 61.72 -18.20
N SER A 48 11.97 61.51 -17.31
CA SER A 48 12.12 61.80 -15.87
C SER A 48 13.00 60.80 -15.12
N ASN A 49 13.41 59.69 -15.76
CA ASN A 49 14.14 58.59 -15.14
C ASN A 49 13.47 58.07 -13.85
N GLY A 50 12.14 57.91 -13.89
CA GLY A 50 11.38 57.45 -12.72
C GLY A 50 11.79 56.06 -12.25
N ILE A 51 12.26 55.21 -13.17
CA ILE A 51 12.79 53.87 -12.88
C ILE A 51 13.97 53.88 -11.90
N ASP A 52 14.80 54.92 -11.93
CA ASP A 52 15.95 55.05 -11.03
C ASP A 52 15.49 55.21 -9.56
N ILE A 53 14.33 55.83 -9.34
CA ILE A 53 13.72 55.98 -8.02
C ILE A 53 13.22 54.61 -7.52
N ILE A 54 12.59 53.82 -8.38
CA ILE A 54 12.11 52.48 -8.04
C ILE A 54 13.28 51.57 -7.66
N ILE A 55 14.37 51.62 -8.42
CA ILE A 55 15.60 50.86 -8.12
C ILE A 55 16.22 51.34 -6.79
N ALA A 56 16.24 52.64 -6.53
CA ALA A 56 16.73 53.18 -5.27
C ALA A 56 15.89 52.72 -4.06
N ILE A 57 14.57 52.58 -4.19
CA ILE A 57 13.69 52.03 -3.15
C ILE A 57 14.10 50.59 -2.81
N VAL A 58 14.36 49.76 -3.83
CA VAL A 58 14.75 48.36 -3.66
C VAL A 58 16.14 48.25 -3.01
N LEU A 59 17.11 49.02 -3.47
CA LEU A 59 18.52 48.86 -3.06
C LEU A 59 18.91 49.59 -1.78
N ASN A 60 18.36 50.77 -1.51
CA ASN A 60 18.83 51.62 -0.42
C ASN A 60 18.07 51.36 0.89
N ASP A 61 18.73 51.61 2.01
CA ASP A 61 18.10 51.66 3.32
C ASP A 61 17.29 52.96 3.47
N ILE A 62 16.06 52.85 3.99
CA ILE A 62 15.13 53.98 4.18
C ILE A 62 15.17 54.38 5.66
N THR A 63 16.21 55.10 6.08
CA THR A 63 16.31 55.65 7.43
C THR A 63 15.58 57.00 7.52
N PRO A 64 14.78 57.29 8.56
CA PRO A 64 14.63 56.55 9.83
C PRO A 64 13.54 55.46 9.86
N LEU A 65 12.74 55.30 8.79
CA LEU A 65 11.59 54.38 8.76
C LEU A 65 11.99 52.93 9.11
N ASN A 66 13.18 52.51 8.66
CA ASN A 66 13.80 51.21 8.96
C ASN A 66 13.92 50.89 10.46
N GLN A 67 14.00 51.90 11.33
CA GLN A 67 14.12 51.73 12.78
C GLN A 67 12.78 51.76 13.50
N LYS A 68 11.78 52.43 12.93
CA LYS A 68 10.47 52.62 13.58
C LYS A 68 9.46 51.56 13.15
N ASN A 69 9.30 51.38 11.85
CA ASN A 69 8.31 50.49 11.24
C ASN A 69 8.95 49.77 10.04
N TYR A 70 9.69 48.69 10.33
CA TYR A 70 10.37 47.92 9.30
C TYR A 70 9.39 47.26 8.31
N ASP A 71 8.19 46.88 8.77
CA ASP A 71 7.18 46.23 7.95
C ASP A 71 6.71 47.11 6.77
N LEU A 72 6.57 48.42 6.98
CA LEU A 72 6.24 49.37 5.91
C LEU A 72 7.36 49.47 4.86
N VAL A 73 8.63 49.36 5.30
CA VAL A 73 9.78 49.33 4.39
C VAL A 73 9.78 48.04 3.57
N LEU A 74 9.45 46.91 4.19
CA LEU A 74 9.33 45.62 3.49
C LEU A 74 8.22 45.69 2.43
N GLU A 75 7.03 46.18 2.78
CA GLU A 75 5.92 46.35 1.82
C GLU A 75 6.32 47.25 0.64
N LEU A 76 7.00 48.37 0.91
CA LEU A 76 7.47 49.27 -0.14
C LEU A 76 8.50 48.59 -1.07
N LYS A 77 9.44 47.83 -0.51
CA LYS A 77 10.42 47.05 -1.29
C LYS A 77 9.75 45.92 -2.08
N ASP A 78 8.71 45.29 -1.54
CA ASP A 78 7.92 44.26 -2.21
C ASP A 78 7.19 44.82 -3.43
N ASN A 79 6.44 45.90 -3.25
CA ASN A 79 5.70 46.57 -4.33
C ASN A 79 6.65 47.13 -5.41
N ALA A 80 7.79 47.69 -5.01
CA ALA A 80 8.81 48.13 -5.97
C ALA A 80 9.43 46.95 -6.75
N SER A 81 9.68 45.81 -6.09
CA SER A 81 10.20 44.61 -6.74
C SER A 81 9.19 44.02 -7.73
N LYS A 82 7.90 43.98 -7.36
CA LYS A 82 6.80 43.56 -8.24
C LYS A 82 6.67 44.44 -9.49
N LEU A 83 6.81 45.76 -9.34
CA LEU A 83 6.81 46.67 -10.47
C LEU A 83 7.98 46.39 -11.43
N LEU A 84 9.18 46.15 -10.90
CA LEU A 84 10.35 45.80 -11.73
C LEU A 84 10.18 44.45 -12.45
N LEU A 85 9.53 43.47 -11.80
CA LEU A 85 9.19 42.19 -12.43
C LEU A 85 8.13 42.38 -13.54
N ALA A 86 7.08 43.16 -13.29
CA ALA A 86 6.02 43.45 -14.27
C ALA A 86 6.55 44.18 -15.52
N VAL A 87 7.57 45.04 -15.34
CA VAL A 87 8.28 45.72 -16.43
C VAL A 87 9.06 44.76 -17.34
N MET A 88 9.45 43.59 -16.82
CA MET A 88 10.19 42.56 -17.56
C MET A 88 9.31 41.37 -17.98
N GLU A 89 8.00 41.41 -17.67
CA GLU A 89 7.08 40.30 -17.94
C GLU A 89 6.91 40.06 -19.45
N SER A 90 7.01 38.79 -19.86
CA SER A 90 6.82 38.27 -21.23
C SER A 90 7.65 38.98 -22.31
N ARG A 91 8.90 39.40 -22.00
CA ARG A 91 9.81 40.03 -22.97
C ARG A 91 10.90 39.08 -23.45
N ASP A 92 11.12 39.08 -24.77
CA ASP A 92 12.24 38.39 -25.42
C ASP A 92 13.51 39.26 -25.50
N ASP A 93 13.37 40.58 -25.38
CA ASP A 93 14.45 41.54 -25.56
C ASP A 93 15.15 41.91 -24.25
N SER A 94 16.45 42.23 -24.32
CA SER A 94 17.27 42.58 -23.14
C SER A 94 17.19 44.06 -22.76
N THR A 95 16.44 44.90 -23.47
CA THR A 95 16.53 46.37 -23.37
C THR A 95 16.16 46.88 -21.98
N ASN A 96 15.00 46.48 -21.45
CA ASN A 96 14.53 46.85 -20.12
C ASN A 96 15.44 46.28 -19.02
N ALA A 97 15.85 45.01 -19.16
CA ALA A 97 16.76 44.36 -18.22
C ALA A 97 18.12 45.09 -18.17
N GLU A 98 18.68 45.48 -19.31
CA GLU A 98 19.91 46.27 -19.39
C GLU A 98 19.75 47.66 -18.76
N ARG A 99 18.61 48.34 -18.98
CA ARG A 99 18.36 49.66 -18.38
C ARG A 99 18.31 49.57 -16.85
N ILE A 100 17.69 48.52 -16.32
CA ILE A 100 17.66 48.23 -14.88
C ILE A 100 19.08 47.95 -14.37
N LEU A 101 19.80 47.02 -15.00
CA LEU A 101 21.15 46.60 -14.59
C LEU A 101 22.16 47.75 -14.57
N ARG A 102 22.09 48.69 -15.53
CA ARG A 102 22.99 49.86 -15.58
C ARG A 102 22.90 50.75 -14.34
N ASN A 103 21.74 50.78 -13.68
CA ASN A 103 21.52 51.58 -12.48
C ASN A 103 21.85 50.82 -11.19
N ILE A 104 21.97 49.48 -11.24
CA ILE A 104 22.33 48.64 -10.10
C ILE A 104 23.85 48.49 -10.08
N THR A 105 24.56 49.39 -9.39
CA THR A 105 26.02 49.31 -9.25
C THR A 105 26.43 49.37 -7.77
N PRO A 106 27.10 48.34 -7.22
CA PRO A 106 27.51 47.09 -7.87
C PRO A 106 26.33 46.14 -8.08
N VAL A 107 26.42 45.30 -9.12
CA VAL A 107 25.37 44.31 -9.47
C VAL A 107 25.15 43.28 -8.34
N SER A 108 26.14 43.11 -7.45
CA SER A 108 26.05 42.28 -6.24
C SER A 108 25.07 42.83 -5.18
N GLN A 109 24.81 44.14 -5.18
CA GLN A 109 24.05 44.82 -4.13
C GLN A 109 22.63 44.28 -4.02
N LEU A 110 22.00 43.90 -5.14
CA LEU A 110 20.65 43.34 -5.15
C LEU A 110 20.57 42.01 -4.37
N LEU A 111 21.57 41.14 -4.55
CA LEU A 111 21.71 39.90 -3.77
C LEU A 111 22.01 40.19 -2.31
N ASP A 112 22.91 41.15 -2.04
CA ASP A 112 23.33 41.47 -0.68
C ASP A 112 22.13 42.00 0.15
N VAL A 113 21.25 42.81 -0.44
CA VAL A 113 20.01 43.28 0.21
C VAL A 113 19.04 42.11 0.44
N GLY A 114 18.85 41.22 -0.54
CA GLY A 114 18.00 40.03 -0.38
C GLY A 114 18.47 39.10 0.75
N CYS A 115 19.79 38.89 0.87
CA CYS A 115 20.38 38.12 1.97
C CYS A 115 20.22 38.82 3.33
N GLN A 116 20.33 40.15 3.38
CA GLN A 116 20.11 40.91 4.61
C GLN A 116 18.67 40.82 5.09
N ILE A 117 17.70 40.90 4.19
CA ILE A 117 16.28 40.73 4.51
C ILE A 117 16.02 39.32 5.05
N TYR A 118 16.61 38.29 4.43
CA TYR A 118 16.52 36.91 4.92
C TYR A 118 17.04 36.77 6.35
N ALA A 119 18.24 37.31 6.63
CA ALA A 119 18.87 37.24 7.93
C ALA A 119 18.04 37.94 9.01
N ARG A 120 17.48 39.12 8.71
CA ARG A 120 16.58 39.85 9.63
C ARG A 120 15.28 39.10 9.87
N GLY A 121 14.66 38.55 8.83
CA GLY A 121 13.44 37.75 8.96
C GLY A 121 13.66 36.52 9.85
N LYS A 122 14.75 35.78 9.61
CA LYS A 122 15.12 34.61 10.42
C LYS A 122 15.34 34.97 11.90
N GLN A 123 15.94 36.14 12.18
CA GLN A 123 16.13 36.60 13.55
C GLN A 123 14.81 36.93 14.24
N GLN A 124 13.88 37.60 13.55
CA GLN A 124 12.53 37.86 14.08
C GLN A 124 11.77 36.56 14.38
N ASP A 125 11.86 35.56 13.50
CA ASP A 125 11.20 34.26 13.71
C ASP A 125 11.72 33.54 14.97
N ILE A 126 13.03 33.63 15.25
CA ILE A 126 13.65 33.04 16.45
C ILE A 126 13.15 33.77 17.70
N GLU A 127 13.16 35.10 17.70
CA GLU A 127 12.71 35.93 18.82
C GLU A 127 11.22 35.69 19.13
N SER A 128 10.36 35.51 18.12
CA SER A 128 8.94 35.17 18.33
C SER A 128 8.73 33.78 18.94
N LYS A 129 9.53 32.78 18.56
CA LYS A 129 9.40 31.40 19.05
C LYS A 129 9.88 31.22 20.49
N GLU A 130 10.75 32.10 20.99
CA GLU A 130 11.16 32.10 22.39
C GLU A 130 10.08 32.67 23.33
N ILE A 131 9.13 33.45 22.81
CA ILE A 131 8.08 34.13 23.59
C ILE A 131 6.80 33.27 23.66
N GLU A 132 6.47 32.52 22.60
CA GLU A 132 5.27 31.68 22.53
C GLU A 132 5.57 30.23 22.94
N ASN A 133 5.66 29.97 24.24
CA ASN A 133 5.89 28.62 24.77
C ASN A 133 4.62 27.73 24.88
N ASP A 134 3.41 28.15 24.47
CA ASP A 134 2.20 27.35 24.79
C ASP A 134 0.98 27.43 23.84
N GLU A 135 0.99 28.09 22.68
CA GLU A 135 -0.17 28.05 21.76
C GLU A 135 0.21 27.71 20.31
N GLU A 136 -0.75 27.09 19.61
CA GLU A 136 -0.61 26.51 18.27
C GLU A 136 0.16 27.44 17.31
N VAL A 137 1.37 27.01 16.91
CA VAL A 137 2.17 27.67 15.87
C VAL A 137 1.30 27.81 14.62
N ASN A 138 0.79 29.00 14.39
CA ASN A 138 0.11 29.33 13.15
C ASN A 138 1.20 29.55 12.10
N ASP A 139 1.75 28.45 11.59
CA ASP A 139 2.78 28.36 10.52
C ASP A 139 2.33 29.00 9.19
N ASN A 140 1.18 29.68 9.17
CA ASN A 140 0.62 30.41 8.05
C ASN A 140 1.13 31.85 7.93
N THR A 141 1.87 32.39 8.91
CA THR A 141 2.61 33.63 8.72
C THR A 141 3.84 33.31 7.86
N ASN A 142 3.64 33.28 6.55
CA ASN A 142 4.75 33.54 5.62
C ASN A 142 5.42 34.81 6.12
N ASN A 143 6.63 34.67 6.66
CA ASN A 143 7.37 35.82 7.14
C ASN A 143 7.49 36.79 5.96
N VAL A 144 6.92 37.99 6.13
CA VAL A 144 6.83 39.01 5.07
C VAL A 144 8.22 39.27 4.52
N ALA A 145 9.25 39.33 5.39
CA ALA A 145 10.64 39.48 5.00
C ALA A 145 11.12 38.37 4.06
N GLN A 146 10.81 37.10 4.35
CA GLN A 146 11.18 35.99 3.47
C GLN A 146 10.51 36.11 2.10
N THR A 147 9.25 36.56 2.04
CA THR A 147 8.52 36.77 0.77
C THR A 147 9.17 37.89 -0.04
N VAL A 148 9.47 39.03 0.59
CA VAL A 148 10.14 40.17 -0.08
C VAL A 148 11.52 39.77 -0.57
N GLY A 149 12.32 39.09 0.27
CA GLY A 149 13.65 38.62 -0.09
C GLY A 149 13.62 37.60 -1.24
N HIS A 150 12.61 36.74 -1.30
CA HIS A 150 12.41 35.81 -2.41
C HIS A 150 12.02 36.56 -3.71
N ASN A 151 11.15 37.57 -3.64
CA ASN A 151 10.80 38.39 -4.81
C ASN A 151 12.04 39.13 -5.35
N MET A 152 12.92 39.62 -4.48
CA MET A 152 14.22 40.18 -4.87
C MET A 152 15.16 39.14 -5.49
N TYR A 153 15.16 37.91 -4.98
CA TYR A 153 15.90 36.80 -5.59
C TYR A 153 15.39 36.49 -7.00
N ILE A 154 14.07 36.41 -7.21
CA ILE A 154 13.48 36.17 -8.54
C ILE A 154 13.82 37.30 -9.51
N LEU A 155 13.72 38.56 -9.07
CA LEU A 155 14.14 39.70 -9.87
C LEU A 155 15.61 39.58 -10.29
N THR A 156 16.49 39.24 -9.34
CA THR A 156 17.91 39.00 -9.63
C THR A 156 18.10 37.85 -10.62
N TYR A 157 17.37 36.75 -10.42
CA TYR A 157 17.44 35.56 -11.26
C TYR A 157 17.04 35.88 -12.71
N GLN A 158 15.97 36.66 -12.91
CA GLN A 158 15.55 37.10 -14.24
C GLN A 158 16.57 38.03 -14.89
N LEU A 159 17.11 39.01 -14.15
CA LEU A 159 18.16 39.90 -14.64
C LEU A 159 19.46 39.14 -14.99
N ALA A 160 19.77 38.07 -14.25
CA ALA A 160 20.95 37.24 -14.48
C ALA A 160 20.92 36.54 -15.85
N ARG A 161 19.74 36.27 -16.42
CA ARG A 161 19.61 35.70 -17.78
C ARG A 161 20.20 36.60 -18.85
N HIS A 162 20.22 37.92 -18.60
CA HIS A 162 20.75 38.92 -19.52
C HIS A 162 22.14 39.43 -19.11
N ASN A 163 22.70 38.96 -17.98
CA ASN A 163 24.03 39.36 -17.50
C ASN A 163 24.82 38.16 -16.97
N ARG A 164 25.81 37.74 -17.76
CA ARG A 164 26.68 36.58 -17.48
C ARG A 164 27.52 36.74 -16.21
N GLU A 165 27.91 37.96 -15.84
CA GLU A 165 28.65 38.23 -14.61
C GLU A 165 27.78 37.95 -13.37
N LEU A 166 26.55 38.47 -13.38
CA LEU A 166 25.58 38.22 -12.32
C LEU A 166 25.19 36.75 -12.22
N GLU A 167 25.03 36.06 -13.35
CA GLU A 167 24.73 34.63 -13.38
C GLU A 167 25.83 33.80 -12.71
N MET A 168 27.11 34.07 -13.04
CA MET A 168 28.24 33.39 -12.42
C MET A 168 28.33 33.67 -10.92
N LEU A 169 28.13 34.93 -10.53
CA LEU A 169 28.17 35.37 -9.15
C LEU A 169 27.05 34.71 -8.32
N MET A 170 25.83 34.65 -8.86
CA MET A 170 24.69 33.99 -8.22
C MET A 170 24.94 32.50 -8.04
N LYS A 171 25.42 31.79 -9.08
CA LYS A 171 25.77 30.36 -8.99
C LYS A 171 26.83 30.09 -7.93
N HIS A 172 27.89 30.91 -7.89
CA HIS A 172 28.96 30.74 -6.91
C HIS A 172 28.48 31.00 -5.47
N ARG A 173 27.72 32.09 -5.25
CA ARG A 173 27.25 32.44 -3.90
C ARG A 173 26.14 31.53 -3.38
N THR A 174 25.32 30.94 -4.25
CA THR A 174 24.28 29.96 -3.87
C THR A 174 24.86 28.73 -3.15
N LEU A 175 26.12 28.37 -3.42
CA LEU A 175 26.80 27.25 -2.75
C LEU A 175 27.28 27.60 -1.33
N ASN A 176 27.51 28.88 -1.04
CA ASN A 176 28.18 29.34 0.19
C ASN A 176 27.24 30.11 1.13
N ASP A 177 26.16 30.70 0.61
CA ASP A 177 25.21 31.51 1.36
C ASP A 177 23.91 30.73 1.63
N GLU A 178 23.54 30.63 2.91
CA GLU A 178 22.32 29.93 3.35
C GLU A 178 21.05 30.55 2.73
N ALA A 179 20.98 31.87 2.64
CA ALA A 179 19.81 32.58 2.12
C ALA A 179 19.60 32.28 0.64
N LEU A 180 20.68 32.33 -0.15
CA LEU A 180 20.61 32.05 -1.58
C LEU A 180 20.33 30.57 -1.86
N SER A 181 20.90 29.67 -1.06
CA SER A 181 20.58 28.23 -1.12
C SER A 181 19.09 27.98 -0.82
N TYR A 182 18.54 28.67 0.18
CA TYR A 182 17.12 28.61 0.51
C TYR A 182 16.24 29.10 -0.64
N TYR A 183 16.50 30.29 -1.18
CA TYR A 183 15.70 30.82 -2.29
C TYR A 183 15.81 29.96 -3.55
N HIS A 184 17.01 29.48 -3.87
CA HIS A 184 17.23 28.60 -5.02
C HIS A 184 16.43 27.30 -4.92
N LYS A 185 16.44 26.64 -3.76
CA LYS A 185 15.66 25.40 -3.50
C LYS A 185 14.15 25.63 -3.66
N HIS A 186 13.66 26.83 -3.35
CA HIS A 186 12.25 27.19 -3.40
C HIS A 186 11.86 28.00 -4.64
N THR A 187 12.74 28.12 -5.64
CA THR A 187 12.40 28.75 -6.92
C THR A 187 12.18 27.67 -7.96
N SER A 188 11.16 27.80 -8.79
CA SER A 188 10.93 26.93 -9.94
C SER A 188 10.59 27.73 -11.18
N GLU A 189 10.92 27.16 -12.33
CA GLU A 189 10.67 27.72 -13.66
C GLU A 189 9.75 26.77 -14.43
N ILE A 190 8.74 27.32 -15.10
CA ILE A 190 7.85 26.60 -16.01
C ILE A 190 7.72 27.36 -17.33
N GLU A 191 7.62 26.63 -18.43
CA GLU A 191 7.33 27.21 -19.74
C GLU A 191 5.82 27.13 -20.01
N ILE A 192 5.20 28.25 -20.35
CA ILE A 192 3.78 28.35 -20.68
C ILE A 192 3.61 28.84 -22.11
N ILE A 193 2.68 28.22 -22.83
CA ILE A 193 2.27 28.66 -24.16
C ILE A 193 1.08 29.61 -24.02
N ARG A 194 1.23 30.87 -24.45
CA ARG A 194 0.18 31.88 -24.46
C ARG A 194 -0.76 31.73 -25.68
N HIS A 195 -1.84 32.51 -25.71
CA HIS A 195 -2.86 32.43 -26.78
C HIS A 195 -2.33 32.77 -28.18
N ASP A 196 -1.29 33.60 -28.26
CA ASP A 196 -0.53 33.98 -29.45
C ASP A 196 0.50 32.91 -29.89
N ARG A 197 0.59 31.79 -29.16
CA ARG A 197 1.54 30.69 -29.36
C ARG A 197 3.00 31.05 -29.06
N SER A 198 3.25 32.15 -28.37
CA SER A 198 4.57 32.41 -27.79
C SER A 198 4.80 31.50 -26.57
N ILE A 199 6.05 31.12 -26.36
CA ILE A 199 6.49 30.35 -25.18
C ILE A 199 7.13 31.35 -24.24
N GLU A 200 6.62 31.46 -23.02
CA GLU A 200 7.23 32.28 -21.99
C GLU A 200 7.70 31.42 -20.81
N PRO A 201 8.90 31.66 -20.27
CA PRO A 201 9.31 31.11 -19.00
C PRO A 201 8.77 31.95 -17.84
N ILE A 202 8.05 31.33 -16.92
CA ILE A 202 7.61 31.93 -15.66
C ILE A 202 8.43 31.36 -14.51
N VAL A 203 9.06 32.26 -13.75
CA VAL A 203 9.78 31.93 -12.52
C VAL A 203 8.91 32.30 -11.33
N PHE A 204 8.69 31.36 -10.42
CA PHE A 204 7.81 31.55 -9.27
C PHE A 204 8.34 30.85 -8.01
N PRO A 205 7.94 31.33 -6.80
CA PRO A 205 8.27 30.65 -5.56
C PRO A 205 7.40 29.39 -5.41
N VAL A 206 8.04 28.26 -5.12
CA VAL A 206 7.37 27.00 -4.81
C VAL A 206 6.64 27.13 -3.47
N PRO A 207 5.30 26.93 -3.44
CA PRO A 207 4.55 26.98 -2.19
C PRO A 207 5.09 25.95 -1.17
N GLN A 208 5.21 26.35 0.10
CA GLN A 208 5.70 25.46 1.17
C GLN A 208 4.88 24.16 1.30
N LEU A 209 3.59 24.20 0.97
CA LEU A 209 2.72 23.02 0.96
C LEU A 209 3.27 21.89 0.06
N CYS A 210 4.01 22.23 -1.00
CA CYS A 210 4.60 21.26 -1.93
C CYS A 210 5.76 20.45 -1.32
N GLU A 211 6.39 20.92 -0.24
CA GLU A 211 7.40 20.15 0.51
C GLU A 211 6.78 18.89 1.15
N PHE A 212 5.47 18.93 1.38
CA PHE A 212 4.74 17.87 2.04
C PHE A 212 4.31 16.72 1.12
N LEU A 213 4.68 16.76 -0.16
CA LEU A 213 4.43 15.70 -1.13
C LEU A 213 5.40 14.52 -0.95
N THR A 214 4.86 13.32 -0.71
CA THR A 214 5.64 12.10 -0.50
C THR A 214 6.34 11.63 -1.78
N ASN A 215 7.54 11.04 -1.65
CA ASN A 215 8.28 10.49 -2.79
C ASN A 215 7.56 9.26 -3.41
N GLU A 216 6.86 8.48 -2.59
CA GLU A 216 6.04 7.35 -3.06
C GLU A 216 4.93 7.82 -4.00
N LYS A 217 4.19 8.89 -3.63
CA LYS A 217 3.16 9.48 -4.51
C LYS A 217 3.75 10.02 -5.80
N LYS A 218 4.92 10.68 -5.75
CA LYS A 218 5.63 11.17 -6.95
C LYS A 218 5.94 10.02 -7.92
N GLN A 219 6.52 8.93 -7.42
CA GLN A 219 6.84 7.75 -8.23
C GLN A 219 5.58 7.07 -8.77
N LYS A 220 4.54 6.94 -7.93
CA LYS A 220 3.27 6.35 -8.35
C LYS A 220 2.63 7.13 -9.48
N VAL A 221 2.55 8.46 -9.38
CA VAL A 221 2.00 9.31 -10.45
C VAL A 221 2.84 9.19 -11.71
N PHE A 222 4.18 9.22 -11.60
CA PHE A 222 5.08 9.07 -12.74
C PHE A 222 4.87 7.76 -13.53
N LEU A 223 4.68 6.64 -12.83
CA LEU A 223 4.52 5.31 -13.44
C LEU A 223 3.08 5.02 -13.91
N THR A 224 2.07 5.57 -13.23
CA THR A 224 0.66 5.25 -13.50
C THR A 224 -0.06 6.26 -14.39
N CYS A 225 0.56 7.38 -14.77
CA CYS A 225 -0.06 8.31 -15.70
C CYS A 225 -0.20 7.71 -17.11
N GLU A 226 -1.44 7.59 -17.56
CA GLU A 226 -1.81 7.02 -18.86
C GLU A 226 -1.70 8.07 -19.97
N GLN A 227 -1.48 7.60 -21.19
CA GLN A 227 -1.48 8.43 -22.38
C GLN A 227 -2.92 8.56 -22.90
N ASP A 228 -3.31 9.75 -23.29
CA ASP A 228 -4.54 9.99 -24.03
C ASP A 228 -4.43 9.50 -25.48
N GLU A 229 -5.51 9.65 -26.25
CA GLU A 229 -5.57 9.27 -27.67
C GLU A 229 -4.53 10.02 -28.54
N GLN A 230 -4.00 11.15 -28.06
CA GLN A 230 -2.99 11.96 -28.73
C GLN A 230 -1.56 11.60 -28.26
N GLY A 231 -1.41 10.65 -27.34
CA GLY A 231 -0.12 10.26 -26.76
C GLY A 231 0.38 11.15 -25.62
N SER A 232 -0.43 12.10 -25.15
CA SER A 232 -0.11 13.01 -24.05
C SER A 232 -0.54 12.45 -22.69
N LYS A 233 0.32 12.61 -21.68
CA LYS A 233 0.01 12.23 -20.28
C LYS A 233 -0.58 13.37 -19.45
N VAL A 234 -0.71 14.56 -20.06
CA VAL A 234 -1.02 15.81 -19.34
C VAL A 234 -2.43 15.78 -18.76
N LYS A 235 -3.41 15.29 -19.53
CA LYS A 235 -4.81 15.24 -19.11
C LYS A 235 -5.00 14.43 -17.82
N ASP A 236 -4.53 13.17 -17.82
CA ASP A 236 -4.64 12.28 -16.67
C ASP A 236 -3.85 12.81 -15.44
N PHE A 237 -2.70 13.45 -15.67
CA PHE A 237 -1.96 14.11 -14.60
C PHE A 237 -2.76 15.23 -13.91
N PHE A 238 -3.43 16.09 -14.69
CA PHE A 238 -4.27 17.16 -14.13
C PHE A 238 -5.53 16.62 -13.43
N GLU A 239 -6.12 15.54 -13.91
CA GLU A 239 -7.25 14.89 -13.24
C GLU A 239 -6.86 14.37 -11.83
N LYS A 240 -5.61 13.92 -11.65
CA LYS A 240 -5.05 13.47 -10.36
C LYS A 240 -4.64 14.61 -9.42
N PHE A 241 -4.59 15.86 -9.89
CA PHE A 241 -4.09 17.01 -9.09
C PHE A 241 -4.87 17.20 -7.78
N SER A 242 -6.21 17.08 -7.82
CA SER A 242 -7.07 17.27 -6.66
C SER A 242 -6.71 16.31 -5.51
N GLU A 243 -6.45 15.04 -5.84
CA GLU A 243 -6.03 14.04 -4.87
C GLU A 243 -4.65 14.34 -4.28
N ILE A 244 -3.69 14.74 -5.13
CA ILE A 244 -2.33 15.09 -4.70
C ILE A 244 -2.37 16.32 -3.79
N PHE A 245 -3.22 17.29 -4.09
CA PHE A 245 -3.37 18.51 -3.31
C PHE A 245 -3.96 18.24 -1.91
N GLU A 246 -5.00 17.42 -1.84
CA GLU A 246 -5.57 17.00 -0.55
C GLU A 246 -4.59 16.13 0.26
N GLU A 247 -3.79 15.29 -0.39
CA GLU A 247 -2.70 14.55 0.27
C GLU A 247 -1.66 15.51 0.89
N MET A 248 -1.21 16.53 0.16
CA MET A 248 -0.25 17.51 0.71
C MET A 248 -0.81 18.27 1.92
N LYS A 249 -2.08 18.71 1.86
CA LYS A 249 -2.76 19.35 2.99
C LYS A 249 -2.84 18.41 4.20
N TRP A 250 -3.15 17.15 3.95
CA TRP A 250 -3.24 16.15 5.00
C TRP A 250 -1.87 15.85 5.61
N GLN A 251 -0.84 15.68 4.79
CA GLN A 251 0.54 15.45 5.25
C GLN A 251 1.09 16.64 6.04
N ARG A 252 0.66 17.87 5.74
CA ARG A 252 0.91 19.04 6.59
C ARG A 252 0.30 18.85 7.97
N LYS A 253 -1.01 18.56 8.05
CA LYS A 253 -1.72 18.32 9.32
C LYS A 253 -1.13 17.16 10.12
N LEU A 254 -0.76 16.07 9.44
CA LEU A 254 -0.19 14.88 10.05
C LEU A 254 1.13 15.17 10.76
N ARG A 255 2.01 15.99 10.16
CA ARG A 255 3.30 16.38 10.77
C ARG A 255 3.17 17.20 12.05
N HIS A 256 2.04 17.91 12.24
CA HIS A 256 1.75 18.61 13.49
C HIS A 256 1.43 17.61 14.64
N GLN A 257 1.17 16.34 14.33
CA GLN A 257 0.91 15.28 15.30
C GLN A 257 2.08 14.27 15.32
N PRO A 258 3.11 14.46 16.15
CA PRO A 258 4.37 13.70 16.07
C PRO A 258 4.20 12.20 16.29
N THR A 259 3.27 11.80 17.18
CA THR A 259 2.99 10.38 17.45
C THR A 259 2.35 9.69 16.25
N LEU A 260 1.30 10.30 15.68
CA LEU A 260 0.59 9.75 14.52
C LEU A 260 1.50 9.74 13.29
N TYR A 261 2.29 10.79 13.08
CA TYR A 261 3.28 10.86 12.00
C TYR A 261 4.30 9.71 12.11
N TRP A 262 4.86 9.47 13.29
CA TRP A 262 5.82 8.37 13.50
C TRP A 262 5.22 6.99 13.24
N PHE A 263 3.95 6.74 13.58
CA PHE A 263 3.34 5.47 13.19
C PHE A 263 3.06 5.41 11.68
N SER A 264 2.62 6.52 11.11
CA SER A 264 2.23 6.64 9.69
C SER A 264 3.40 6.56 8.73
N SER A 265 4.58 7.09 9.07
CA SER A 265 5.73 7.11 8.16
C SER A 265 6.40 5.74 7.97
N GLN A 266 6.05 4.74 8.78
CA GLN A 266 6.67 3.41 8.81
C GLN A 266 5.70 2.35 8.29
N MET A 267 4.76 2.73 7.43
CA MET A 267 3.72 1.86 6.89
C MET A 267 4.29 0.57 6.27
N SER A 268 5.40 0.67 5.51
CA SER A 268 6.07 -0.48 4.89
C SER A 268 6.60 -1.48 5.92
N LEU A 269 7.23 -1.00 6.99
CA LEU A 269 7.76 -1.86 8.07
C LEU A 269 6.65 -2.65 8.75
N TRP A 270 5.54 -2.00 9.10
CA TRP A 270 4.40 -2.65 9.76
C TRP A 270 3.75 -3.72 8.86
N SER A 271 3.67 -3.45 7.55
CA SER A 271 3.21 -4.40 6.54
C SER A 271 4.14 -5.61 6.43
N ASP A 272 5.45 -5.38 6.37
CA ASP A 272 6.46 -6.42 6.26
C ASP A 272 6.46 -7.35 7.47
N ILE A 273 6.35 -6.78 8.67
CA ILE A 273 6.24 -7.54 9.93
C ILE A 273 4.98 -8.40 9.91
N ALA A 274 3.82 -7.83 9.54
CA ALA A 274 2.55 -8.57 9.50
C ALA A 274 2.63 -9.79 8.58
N PHE A 275 3.17 -9.62 7.37
CA PHE A 275 3.28 -10.71 6.42
C PHE A 275 4.25 -11.80 6.89
N ASN A 276 5.40 -11.41 7.45
CA ASN A 276 6.37 -12.37 7.97
C ASN A 276 5.80 -13.21 9.13
N PHE A 277 5.04 -12.59 10.04
CA PHE A 277 4.32 -13.31 11.09
C PHE A 277 3.25 -14.24 10.52
N ALA A 278 2.49 -13.82 9.51
CA ALA A 278 1.51 -14.67 8.85
C ALA A 278 2.15 -15.92 8.23
N VAL A 279 3.26 -15.76 7.50
CA VAL A 279 4.02 -16.90 6.93
C VAL A 279 4.52 -17.82 8.03
N LEU A 280 5.12 -17.26 9.09
CA LEU A 280 5.68 -18.03 10.19
C LEU A 280 4.61 -18.85 10.95
N ILE A 281 3.46 -18.24 11.28
CA ILE A 281 2.35 -18.94 11.94
C ILE A 281 1.87 -20.10 11.06
N ASN A 282 1.70 -19.88 9.76
CA ASN A 282 1.26 -20.94 8.85
C ASN A 282 2.28 -22.07 8.71
N VAL A 283 3.58 -21.77 8.68
CA VAL A 283 4.64 -22.80 8.69
C VAL A 283 4.59 -23.62 9.98
N LEU A 284 4.41 -22.97 11.14
CA LEU A 284 4.28 -23.69 12.42
C LEU A 284 3.04 -24.59 12.47
N VAL A 285 1.90 -24.08 12.01
CA VAL A 285 0.66 -24.88 11.90
C VAL A 285 0.88 -26.07 10.96
N ALA A 286 1.51 -25.87 9.80
CA ALA A 286 1.77 -26.95 8.84
C ALA A 286 2.69 -28.06 9.37
N VAL A 287 3.71 -27.71 10.17
CA VAL A 287 4.68 -28.69 10.70
C VAL A 287 4.14 -29.45 11.91
N PHE A 288 3.41 -28.79 12.79
CA PHE A 288 3.06 -29.34 14.10
C PHE A 288 1.58 -29.72 14.26
N TYR A 289 0.73 -29.50 13.27
CA TYR A 289 -0.64 -29.99 13.29
C TYR A 289 -0.70 -31.52 13.03
N PRO A 290 -1.51 -32.30 13.77
CA PRO A 290 -2.41 -31.91 14.86
C PRO A 290 -1.69 -31.72 16.21
N PHE A 291 -2.10 -30.70 16.95
CA PHE A 291 -1.44 -30.24 18.20
C PHE A 291 -1.58 -31.17 19.41
N ASN A 292 -2.39 -32.23 19.28
CA ASN A 292 -2.70 -33.17 20.36
C ASN A 292 -1.57 -34.17 20.65
N LYS A 293 -0.53 -34.21 19.80
CA LYS A 293 0.68 -34.97 20.10
C LYS A 293 1.53 -34.12 21.05
N GLY A 294 1.52 -34.47 22.34
CA GLY A 294 2.48 -33.90 23.29
C GLY A 294 3.87 -33.93 22.68
N LEU A 295 4.49 -32.77 22.52
CA LEU A 295 5.86 -32.67 22.00
C LEU A 295 6.74 -33.51 22.93
N LYS A 296 7.51 -34.44 22.37
CA LYS A 296 8.49 -35.20 23.15
C LYS A 296 9.40 -34.19 23.85
N ASP A 297 9.61 -34.38 25.15
CA ASP A 297 10.52 -33.55 25.92
C ASP A 297 11.88 -33.44 25.20
N LEU A 298 12.38 -32.21 25.08
CA LEU A 298 13.69 -31.96 24.48
C LEU A 298 14.76 -32.72 25.28
N ASP A 299 15.61 -33.46 24.58
CA ASP A 299 16.84 -34.00 25.18
C ASP A 299 17.64 -32.85 25.82
N SER A 300 18.28 -33.12 26.96
CA SER A 300 19.01 -32.13 27.76
C SER A 300 20.05 -31.38 26.91
N ARG A 301 20.68 -32.07 25.95
CA ARG A 301 21.63 -31.49 25.00
C ARG A 301 20.99 -30.48 24.05
N ALA A 302 19.79 -30.77 23.55
CA ALA A 302 19.06 -29.89 22.65
C ALA A 302 18.53 -28.64 23.39
N SER A 303 18.09 -28.79 24.63
CA SER A 303 17.70 -27.67 25.50
C SER A 303 18.88 -26.71 25.73
N VAL A 304 20.05 -27.24 26.11
CA VAL A 304 21.27 -26.44 26.29
C VAL A 304 21.71 -25.76 24.99
N ALA A 305 21.58 -26.43 23.84
CA ALA A 305 21.90 -25.84 22.54
C ALA A 305 20.98 -24.67 22.16
N ILE A 306 19.68 -24.75 22.47
CA ILE A 306 18.75 -23.65 22.22
C ILE A 306 19.06 -22.45 23.14
N TRP A 307 19.37 -22.69 24.41
CA TRP A 307 19.78 -21.64 25.34
C TRP A 307 21.11 -20.96 24.95
N SER A 308 22.10 -21.74 24.51
CA SER A 308 23.37 -21.19 24.04
C SER A 308 23.17 -20.40 22.75
N SER A 309 22.34 -20.87 21.83
CA SER A 309 21.96 -20.14 20.61
C SER A 309 21.28 -18.81 20.91
N LEU A 310 20.35 -18.76 21.88
CA LEU A 310 19.71 -17.52 22.35
C LEU A 310 20.71 -16.53 22.94
N LEU A 311 21.66 -17.01 23.75
CA LEU A 311 22.67 -16.17 24.36
C LEU A 311 23.66 -15.62 23.31
N ILE A 312 24.12 -16.46 22.38
CA ILE A 312 25.03 -16.07 21.30
C ILE A 312 24.37 -15.02 20.40
N THR A 313 23.12 -15.24 20.02
CA THR A 313 22.37 -14.29 19.17
C THR A 313 22.08 -12.98 19.90
N LEU A 314 21.79 -13.01 21.21
CA LEU A 314 21.64 -11.81 22.03
C LEU A 314 22.94 -11.00 22.11
N ILE A 315 24.08 -11.65 22.37
CA ILE A 315 25.40 -11.00 22.40
C ILE A 315 25.72 -10.39 21.02
N ALA A 316 25.43 -11.10 19.93
CA ALA A 316 25.63 -10.60 18.57
C ALA A 316 24.81 -9.33 18.28
N ILE A 317 23.56 -9.24 18.75
CA ILE A 317 22.71 -8.05 18.61
C ILE A 317 23.31 -6.86 19.38
N LEU A 318 23.82 -7.08 20.59
CA LEU A 318 24.42 -6.02 21.42
C LEU A 318 25.73 -5.47 20.85
N ILE A 319 26.54 -6.32 20.20
CA ILE A 319 27.79 -5.88 19.54
C ILE A 319 27.47 -5.14 18.23
N LYS A 320 26.59 -5.70 17.40
CA LYS A 320 26.19 -5.11 16.12
C LYS A 320 24.78 -5.56 15.73
N PRO A 321 23.77 -4.66 15.76
CA PRO A 321 22.40 -5.00 15.41
C PRO A 321 22.28 -5.21 13.88
N ASN A 322 22.50 -6.45 13.45
CA ASN A 322 22.26 -6.89 12.08
C ASN A 322 20.88 -7.55 11.97
N ALA A 323 20.20 -7.36 10.83
CA ALA A 323 18.89 -7.96 10.56
C ALA A 323 18.90 -9.50 10.68
N THR A 324 20.00 -10.15 10.31
CA THR A 324 20.17 -11.61 10.46
C THR A 324 20.22 -12.05 11.92
N SER A 325 20.97 -11.35 12.77
CA SER A 325 21.06 -11.64 14.20
C SER A 325 19.70 -11.50 14.90
N ILE A 326 18.95 -10.46 14.55
CA ILE A 326 17.59 -10.22 15.07
C ILE A 326 16.66 -11.37 14.66
N ARG A 327 16.64 -11.76 13.37
CA ARG A 327 15.81 -12.87 12.88
C ARG A 327 16.16 -14.19 13.58
N MET A 328 17.45 -14.51 13.72
CA MET A 328 17.89 -15.75 14.38
C MET A 328 17.50 -15.78 15.87
N PHE A 329 17.58 -14.64 16.56
CA PHE A 329 17.12 -14.53 17.95
C PHE A 329 15.61 -14.78 18.08
N PHE A 330 14.79 -14.19 17.20
CA PHE A 330 13.34 -14.45 17.20
C PHE A 330 13.02 -15.92 16.93
N VAL A 331 13.63 -16.54 15.91
CA VAL A 331 13.42 -17.95 15.59
C VAL A 331 13.80 -18.86 16.76
N ALA A 332 14.98 -18.62 17.37
CA ALA A 332 15.41 -19.39 18.54
C ALA A 332 14.49 -19.18 19.75
N GLY A 333 13.97 -17.97 19.95
CA GLY A 333 13.01 -17.64 21.01
C GLY A 333 11.66 -18.35 20.83
N ILE A 334 11.14 -18.37 19.60
CA ILE A 334 9.90 -19.09 19.26
C ILE A 334 10.10 -20.58 19.45
N LEU A 335 11.19 -21.16 18.93
CA LEU A 335 11.51 -22.58 19.10
C LEU A 335 11.59 -22.94 20.59
N ARG A 336 12.25 -22.11 21.40
CA ARG A 336 12.31 -22.31 22.85
C ARG A 336 10.92 -22.26 23.50
N SER A 337 10.10 -21.27 23.12
CA SER A 337 8.75 -21.07 23.65
C SER A 337 7.86 -22.29 23.40
N ILE A 338 7.92 -22.84 22.18
CA ILE A 338 7.17 -24.05 21.78
C ILE A 338 7.48 -25.23 22.71
N TYR A 339 8.75 -25.45 23.04
CA TYR A 339 9.14 -26.58 23.91
C TYR A 339 9.04 -26.29 25.42
N SER A 340 8.99 -25.03 25.87
CA SER A 340 8.78 -24.71 27.30
C SER A 340 7.30 -24.66 27.68
N VAL A 341 6.49 -23.94 26.90
CA VAL A 341 5.10 -23.60 27.25
C VAL A 341 4.12 -24.47 26.46
N GLY A 342 4.56 -25.07 25.36
CA GLY A 342 3.72 -25.78 24.41
C GLY A 342 3.35 -24.87 23.23
N LEU A 343 2.96 -25.51 22.13
CA LEU A 343 2.69 -24.83 20.87
C LEU A 343 1.42 -23.95 20.92
N GLY A 344 0.36 -24.41 21.58
CA GLY A 344 -0.92 -23.68 21.67
C GLY A 344 -0.75 -22.26 22.25
N PRO A 345 -0.20 -22.11 23.46
CA PRO A 345 0.05 -20.79 24.05
C PRO A 345 1.01 -19.91 23.21
N THR A 346 2.02 -20.50 22.56
CA THR A 346 2.91 -19.76 21.66
C THR A 346 2.17 -19.23 20.43
N LEU A 347 1.32 -20.04 19.80
CA LEU A 347 0.50 -19.62 18.66
C LEU A 347 -0.51 -18.54 19.06
N TRP A 348 -1.12 -18.65 20.25
CA TRP A 348 -2.02 -17.62 20.78
C TRP A 348 -1.30 -16.27 20.98
N LEU A 349 -0.09 -16.29 21.57
CA LEU A 349 0.73 -15.10 21.74
C LEU A 349 1.11 -14.47 20.39
N MET A 350 1.54 -15.28 19.42
CA MET A 350 1.90 -14.80 18.09
C MET A 350 0.69 -14.23 17.34
N GLY A 351 -0.48 -14.87 17.45
CA GLY A 351 -1.73 -14.38 16.89
C GLY A 351 -2.18 -13.05 17.50
N ALA A 352 -2.05 -12.89 18.82
CA ALA A 352 -2.34 -11.63 19.51
C ALA A 352 -1.40 -10.50 19.06
N ILE A 353 -0.09 -10.80 18.94
CA ILE A 353 0.90 -9.84 18.40
C ILE A 353 0.55 -9.48 16.95
N GLN A 354 0.10 -10.45 16.13
CA GLN A 354 -0.29 -10.22 14.75
C GLN A 354 -1.51 -9.28 14.64
N VAL A 355 -2.54 -9.46 15.48
CA VAL A 355 -3.70 -8.57 15.53
C VAL A 355 -3.28 -7.15 15.91
N LEU A 356 -2.44 -7.01 16.94
CA LEU A 356 -1.92 -5.71 17.39
C LEU A 356 -1.11 -5.02 16.30
N ASN A 357 -0.18 -5.76 15.67
CA ASN A 357 0.65 -5.25 14.58
C ASN A 357 -0.21 -4.78 13.39
N LYS A 358 -1.25 -5.55 13.01
CA LYS A 358 -2.15 -5.15 11.93
C LYS A 358 -3.03 -3.96 12.32
N GLY A 359 -3.42 -3.84 13.59
CA GLY A 359 -4.09 -2.66 14.12
C GLY A 359 -3.22 -1.39 13.98
N ILE A 360 -1.93 -1.48 14.33
CA ILE A 360 -0.97 -0.38 14.13
C ILE A 360 -0.83 -0.05 12.65
N PHE A 361 -0.67 -1.08 11.80
CA PHE A 361 -0.63 -0.89 10.35
C PHE A 361 -1.89 -0.19 9.81
N LEU A 362 -3.08 -0.54 10.29
CA LEU A 362 -4.32 0.10 9.86
C LEU A 362 -4.34 1.59 10.24
N VAL A 363 -3.94 1.93 11.47
CA VAL A 363 -3.83 3.33 11.91
C VAL A 363 -2.81 4.08 11.07
N SER A 364 -1.67 3.45 10.77
CA SER A 364 -0.62 3.98 9.89
C SER A 364 -1.14 4.23 8.45
N PHE A 365 -1.84 3.25 7.87
CA PHE A 365 -2.46 3.36 6.55
C PHE A 365 -3.51 4.48 6.48
N MET A 366 -4.40 4.52 7.48
CA MET A 366 -5.44 5.54 7.59
C MET A 366 -4.83 6.93 7.77
N GLY A 367 -3.73 7.00 8.52
CA GLY A 367 -2.90 8.17 8.76
C GLY A 367 -2.16 8.65 7.53
N ASN A 368 -1.71 7.77 6.63
CA ASN A 368 -0.98 8.22 5.44
C ASN A 368 -1.93 8.72 4.33
N ASN A 369 -3.08 8.05 4.17
CA ASN A 369 -4.06 8.34 3.13
C ASN A 369 -5.10 9.40 3.51
N GLY A 370 -5.04 9.97 4.71
CA GLY A 370 -5.95 11.02 5.17
C GLY A 370 -7.41 10.60 5.32
N THR A 371 -7.67 9.30 5.43
CA THR A 371 -9.04 8.75 5.61
C THR A 371 -9.70 9.23 6.91
N PHE A 372 -8.93 9.64 7.92
CA PHE A 372 -9.46 10.22 9.15
C PHE A 372 -10.22 11.54 8.93
N SER A 373 -9.87 12.31 7.89
CA SER A 373 -10.55 13.57 7.57
C SER A 373 -11.82 13.37 6.72
N LYS A 374 -12.03 12.17 6.18
CA LYS A 374 -13.14 11.85 5.27
C LYS A 374 -14.35 11.30 6.02
N SER A 375 -15.54 11.38 5.41
CA SER A 375 -16.78 10.85 5.99
C SER A 375 -16.72 9.32 6.13
N ARG A 376 -17.38 8.77 7.16
CA ARG A 376 -17.42 7.32 7.39
C ARG A 376 -17.96 6.53 6.19
N TYR A 377 -18.87 7.13 5.42
CA TYR A 377 -19.43 6.50 4.22
C TYR A 377 -18.38 6.35 3.10
N GLU A 378 -17.61 7.41 2.84
CA GLU A 378 -16.52 7.38 1.85
C GLU A 378 -15.44 6.37 2.25
N ASN A 379 -15.15 6.26 3.55
CA ASN A 379 -14.23 5.27 4.07
C ASN A 379 -14.72 3.83 3.82
N LEU A 380 -16.02 3.56 3.98
CA LEU A 380 -16.59 2.23 3.73
C LEU A 380 -16.59 1.84 2.25
N THR A 381 -16.62 2.84 1.35
CA THR A 381 -16.53 2.60 -0.10
C THR A 381 -15.11 2.35 -0.59
N ASN A 382 -14.09 2.67 0.21
CA ASN A 382 -12.70 2.46 -0.19
C ASN A 382 -12.32 0.98 -0.06
N PHE A 383 -12.19 0.29 -1.20
CA PHE A 383 -11.85 -1.13 -1.28
C PHE A 383 -10.56 -1.48 -0.52
N GLN A 384 -9.54 -0.63 -0.54
CA GLN A 384 -8.27 -0.88 0.15
C GLN A 384 -8.44 -0.89 1.67
N LEU A 385 -9.24 0.04 2.20
CA LEU A 385 -9.53 0.08 3.64
C LEU A 385 -10.34 -1.14 4.08
N VAL A 386 -11.38 -1.49 3.31
CA VAL A 386 -12.22 -2.67 3.57
C VAL A 386 -11.38 -3.95 3.56
N TYR A 387 -10.44 -4.09 2.62
CA TYR A 387 -9.52 -5.22 2.57
C TYR A 387 -8.69 -5.34 3.86
N HIS A 388 -8.10 -4.25 4.35
CA HIS A 388 -7.32 -4.27 5.58
C HIS A 388 -8.16 -4.52 6.85
N VAL A 389 -9.40 -4.02 6.90
CA VAL A 389 -10.34 -4.33 7.99
C VAL A 389 -10.74 -5.82 7.94
N GLY A 390 -11.03 -6.37 6.76
CA GLY A 390 -11.28 -7.79 6.57
C GLY A 390 -10.09 -8.67 6.98
N TYR A 391 -8.86 -8.23 6.70
CA TYR A 391 -7.66 -8.92 7.16
C TYR A 391 -7.57 -8.98 8.69
N ILE A 392 -7.86 -7.88 9.40
CA ILE A 392 -7.91 -7.89 10.87
C ILE A 392 -8.98 -8.85 11.39
N MET A 393 -10.15 -8.89 10.74
CA MET A 393 -11.20 -9.85 11.08
C MET A 393 -10.71 -11.30 10.93
N LEU A 394 -9.98 -11.62 9.85
CA LEU A 394 -9.37 -12.93 9.67
C LEU A 394 -8.31 -13.25 10.73
N CYS A 395 -7.50 -12.27 11.15
CA CYS A 395 -6.57 -12.46 12.28
C CYS A 395 -7.30 -12.80 13.59
N ILE A 396 -8.42 -12.12 13.87
CA ILE A 396 -9.24 -12.38 15.06
C ILE A 396 -9.91 -13.77 14.98
N LEU A 397 -10.43 -14.16 13.82
CA LEU A 397 -10.98 -15.51 13.61
C LEU A 397 -9.91 -16.59 13.75
N GLY A 398 -8.68 -16.34 13.29
CA GLY A 398 -7.53 -17.22 13.50
C GLY A 398 -7.15 -17.40 14.96
N LEU A 399 -7.37 -16.37 15.79
CA LEU A 399 -7.06 -16.39 17.22
C LEU A 399 -8.18 -17.01 18.07
N CYS A 400 -9.45 -16.75 17.73
CA CYS A 400 -10.60 -17.11 18.56
C CYS A 400 -11.35 -18.36 18.10
N ALA A 401 -11.34 -18.68 16.79
CA ALA A 401 -12.14 -19.77 16.24
C ALA A 401 -11.29 -20.99 15.86
N HIS A 402 -10.36 -20.85 14.91
CA HIS A 402 -9.51 -21.95 14.45
C HIS A 402 -8.25 -21.46 13.73
N GLU A 403 -7.11 -22.14 13.90
CA GLU A 403 -5.82 -21.72 13.36
C GLU A 403 -5.76 -21.76 11.82
N PHE A 404 -6.63 -22.52 11.18
CA PHE A 404 -6.69 -22.59 9.71
C PHE A 404 -7.10 -21.27 9.03
N PHE A 405 -7.75 -20.34 9.74
CA PHE A 405 -8.02 -19.01 9.18
C PHE A 405 -6.72 -18.24 8.89
N TYR A 406 -5.60 -18.57 9.55
CA TYR A 406 -4.29 -17.99 9.21
C TYR A 406 -3.86 -18.30 7.77
N SER A 407 -4.33 -19.40 7.16
CA SER A 407 -4.00 -19.74 5.77
C SER A 407 -4.49 -18.69 4.77
N LEU A 408 -5.64 -18.07 5.05
CA LEU A 408 -6.19 -17.00 4.21
C LEU A 408 -5.36 -15.72 4.28
N LEU A 409 -4.60 -15.50 5.36
CA LEU A 409 -3.71 -14.35 5.47
C LEU A 409 -2.53 -14.42 4.49
N LEU A 410 -2.18 -15.61 3.99
CA LEU A 410 -1.12 -15.77 2.99
C LEU A 410 -1.51 -15.17 1.64
N LEU A 411 -2.81 -15.01 1.37
CA LEU A 411 -3.30 -14.36 0.14
C LEU A 411 -2.84 -12.90 0.03
N ASP A 412 -2.39 -12.29 1.12
CA ASP A 412 -1.80 -10.94 1.12
C ASP A 412 -0.53 -10.82 0.27
N VAL A 413 0.11 -11.94 -0.07
CA VAL A 413 1.21 -11.97 -1.04
C VAL A 413 0.80 -11.39 -2.40
N VAL A 414 -0.46 -11.57 -2.79
CA VAL A 414 -1.04 -11.06 -4.03
C VAL A 414 -1.09 -9.54 -4.04
N TYR A 415 -1.49 -8.93 -2.92
CA TYR A 415 -1.62 -7.48 -2.82
C TYR A 415 -0.24 -6.80 -2.67
N ARG A 416 0.72 -7.51 -2.09
CA ARG A 416 2.05 -6.98 -1.83
C ARG A 416 2.97 -6.99 -3.06
N GLU A 417 2.79 -7.94 -3.98
CA GLU A 417 3.61 -8.05 -5.18
C GLU A 417 2.88 -7.61 -6.45
N ASP A 418 3.36 -6.51 -7.05
CA ASP A 418 2.80 -5.93 -8.27
C ASP A 418 2.82 -6.92 -9.44
N THR A 419 3.86 -7.77 -9.50
CA THR A 419 3.99 -8.80 -10.53
C THR A 419 2.88 -9.85 -10.45
N LEU A 420 2.55 -10.31 -9.24
CA LEU A 420 1.50 -11.31 -9.01
C LEU A 420 0.11 -10.70 -9.20
N TRP A 421 -0.08 -9.44 -8.80
CA TRP A 421 -1.29 -8.68 -9.10
C TRP A 421 -1.53 -8.62 -10.62
N ASN A 422 -0.49 -8.31 -11.40
CA ASN A 422 -0.60 -8.28 -12.86
C ASN A 422 -1.00 -9.64 -13.45
N VAL A 423 -0.47 -10.75 -12.92
CA VAL A 423 -0.87 -12.10 -13.35
C VAL A 423 -2.36 -12.36 -13.10
N ILE A 424 -2.89 -11.93 -11.95
CA ILE A 424 -4.34 -12.05 -11.66
C ILE A 424 -5.15 -11.15 -12.59
N GLN A 425 -4.69 -9.91 -12.83
CA GLN A 425 -5.36 -8.98 -13.74
C GLN A 425 -5.47 -9.51 -15.17
N CYS A 426 -4.51 -10.32 -15.64
CA CYS A 426 -4.60 -10.98 -16.94
C CYS A 426 -5.85 -11.87 -17.08
N VAL A 427 -6.26 -12.53 -15.99
CA VAL A 427 -7.48 -13.35 -15.95
C VAL A 427 -8.70 -12.49 -15.70
N VAL A 428 -8.64 -11.59 -14.72
CA VAL A 428 -9.79 -10.77 -14.29
C VAL A 428 -10.26 -9.82 -15.40
N ARG A 429 -9.33 -9.19 -16.15
CA ARG A 429 -9.66 -8.26 -17.24
C ARG A 429 -10.49 -8.92 -18.34
N ASN A 430 -10.25 -10.21 -18.60
CA ASN A 430 -10.95 -11.01 -19.61
C ASN A 430 -11.92 -12.03 -18.99
N ALA A 431 -12.31 -11.87 -17.72
CA ALA A 431 -13.09 -12.86 -16.99
C ALA A 431 -14.41 -13.23 -17.67
N LYS A 432 -15.07 -12.26 -18.33
CA LYS A 432 -16.30 -12.49 -19.10
C LYS A 432 -16.11 -13.57 -20.17
N SER A 433 -15.02 -13.50 -20.93
CA SER A 433 -14.71 -14.45 -21.99
C SER A 433 -14.36 -15.82 -21.41
N VAL A 434 -13.56 -15.87 -20.34
CA VAL A 434 -13.19 -17.13 -19.66
C VAL A 434 -14.43 -17.84 -19.11
N ILE A 435 -15.32 -17.11 -18.44
CA ILE A 435 -16.57 -17.65 -17.90
C ILE A 435 -17.48 -18.14 -19.03
N LEU A 436 -17.60 -17.38 -20.13
CA LEU A 436 -18.44 -17.79 -21.26
C LEU A 436 -17.94 -19.10 -21.90
N THR A 437 -16.63 -19.27 -22.04
CA THR A 437 -16.03 -20.52 -22.51
C THR A 437 -16.29 -21.68 -21.54
N ALA A 438 -16.19 -21.45 -20.23
CA ALA A 438 -16.50 -22.48 -19.22
C ALA A 438 -17.98 -22.90 -19.28
N VAL A 439 -18.90 -21.94 -19.42
CA VAL A 439 -20.34 -22.22 -19.60
C VAL A 439 -20.58 -23.03 -20.88
N PHE A 440 -19.93 -22.68 -21.98
CA PHE A 440 -20.01 -23.45 -23.23
C PHE A 440 -19.51 -24.89 -23.06
N ALA A 441 -18.40 -25.09 -22.35
CA ALA A 441 -17.88 -26.43 -22.04
C ALA A 441 -18.87 -27.25 -21.19
N VAL A 442 -19.52 -26.64 -20.19
CA VAL A 442 -20.56 -27.29 -19.38
C VAL A 442 -21.77 -27.67 -20.23
N ILE A 443 -22.20 -26.83 -21.19
CA ILE A 443 -23.28 -27.15 -22.12
C ILE A 443 -22.91 -28.36 -23.00
N ILE A 444 -21.69 -28.42 -23.51
CA ILE A 444 -21.22 -29.57 -24.29
C ILE A 444 -21.24 -30.85 -23.46
N ILE A 445 -20.70 -30.81 -22.23
CA ILE A 445 -20.69 -31.96 -21.31
C ILE A 445 -22.11 -32.42 -21.00
N TYR A 446 -23.03 -31.47 -20.80
CA TYR A 446 -24.45 -31.76 -20.58
C TYR A 446 -25.08 -32.52 -21.77
N LEU A 447 -24.82 -32.09 -23.01
CA LEU A 447 -25.31 -32.78 -24.20
C LEU A 447 -24.75 -34.20 -24.32
N PHE A 448 -23.45 -34.39 -24.09
CA PHE A 448 -22.83 -35.72 -24.09
C PHE A 448 -23.36 -36.61 -22.97
N ALA A 449 -23.63 -36.06 -21.78
CA ALA A 449 -24.24 -36.81 -20.68
C ALA A 449 -25.68 -37.26 -21.00
N ILE A 450 -26.48 -36.47 -21.74
CA ILE A 450 -27.79 -36.91 -22.24
C ILE A 450 -27.63 -38.11 -23.18
N CYS A 451 -26.70 -38.03 -24.14
CA CYS A 451 -26.42 -39.14 -25.05
C CYS A 451 -25.92 -40.39 -24.29
N GLY A 452 -25.03 -40.20 -23.32
CA GLY A 452 -24.55 -41.26 -22.44
C GLY A 452 -25.68 -41.92 -21.65
N TYR A 453 -26.57 -41.13 -21.06
CA TYR A 453 -27.72 -41.61 -20.30
C TYR A 453 -28.76 -42.35 -21.17
N LEU A 454 -29.01 -41.90 -22.40
CA LEU A 454 -30.01 -42.52 -23.26
C LEU A 454 -29.51 -43.79 -23.97
N PHE A 455 -28.22 -43.86 -24.31
CA PHE A 455 -27.71 -44.89 -25.23
C PHE A 455 -26.60 -45.77 -24.66
N ILE A 456 -25.81 -45.29 -23.68
CA ILE A 456 -24.56 -45.92 -23.22
C ILE A 456 -24.61 -46.14 -21.68
N GLN A 457 -25.80 -46.03 -21.08
CA GLN A 457 -25.98 -46.04 -19.62
C GLN A 457 -25.37 -47.26 -18.94
N ASP A 458 -25.52 -48.44 -19.54
CA ASP A 458 -25.03 -49.70 -18.98
C ASP A 458 -23.50 -49.86 -19.02
N ASP A 459 -22.80 -49.04 -19.81
CA ASP A 459 -21.33 -49.07 -19.92
C ASP A 459 -20.63 -48.15 -18.91
N PHE A 460 -21.39 -47.33 -18.17
CA PHE A 460 -20.90 -46.47 -17.07
C PHE A 460 -20.72 -47.28 -15.78
N LEU A 461 -19.64 -48.06 -15.77
CA LEU A 461 -19.28 -48.95 -14.69
C LEU A 461 -17.98 -48.47 -14.05
N MET A 462 -18.02 -48.07 -12.77
CA MET A 462 -16.86 -47.59 -12.04
C MET A 462 -16.45 -48.57 -10.94
N GLU A 463 -15.16 -48.87 -10.86
CA GLU A 463 -14.58 -49.58 -9.72
C GLU A 463 -14.63 -48.68 -8.47
N VAL A 464 -15.25 -49.19 -7.42
CA VAL A 464 -15.38 -48.48 -6.14
C VAL A 464 -14.74 -49.32 -5.03
N GLN A 465 -13.95 -48.67 -4.19
CA GLN A 465 -13.49 -49.26 -2.94
C GLN A 465 -14.52 -48.96 -1.85
N GLU A 466 -15.25 -49.99 -1.39
CA GLU A 466 -16.14 -49.84 -0.26
C GLU A 466 -15.32 -49.47 0.98
N LYS A 467 -15.67 -48.36 1.64
CA LYS A 467 -15.11 -48.05 2.95
C LYS A 467 -15.69 -49.08 3.92
N PRO A 468 -14.86 -49.89 4.62
CA PRO A 468 -15.39 -50.85 5.58
C PRO A 468 -16.25 -50.09 6.59
N LEU A 469 -17.48 -50.57 6.79
CA LEU A 469 -18.36 -50.08 7.84
C LEU A 469 -17.59 -50.24 9.15
N ALA A 470 -17.10 -49.12 9.69
CA ALA A 470 -16.60 -49.08 11.05
C ALA A 470 -17.81 -49.38 11.94
N ILE A 471 -17.94 -50.65 12.36
CA ILE A 471 -18.78 -51.00 13.49
C ILE A 471 -18.14 -50.25 14.66
N ASP A 472 -18.78 -49.17 15.06
CA ASP A 472 -18.44 -48.45 16.27
C ASP A 472 -18.67 -49.41 17.44
N ASP A 473 -17.59 -49.88 18.07
CA ASP A 473 -17.58 -50.75 19.26
C ASP A 473 -18.33 -50.13 20.47
N GLN A 474 -18.94 -48.95 20.31
CA GLN A 474 -19.76 -48.27 21.31
C GLN A 474 -21.28 -48.49 21.21
N SER A 475 -21.78 -49.37 20.34
CA SER A 475 -23.23 -49.67 20.28
C SER A 475 -23.65 -51.15 20.31
N VAL A 476 -22.87 -52.04 20.94
CA VAL A 476 -23.36 -53.36 21.40
C VAL A 476 -23.49 -53.38 22.93
N ASN A 477 -24.24 -52.42 23.48
CA ASN A 477 -24.91 -52.65 24.76
C ASN A 477 -26.28 -53.24 24.47
N ILE A 478 -26.32 -54.50 24.03
CA ILE A 478 -27.56 -55.29 24.09
C ILE A 478 -27.87 -55.44 25.58
N THR A 479 -28.82 -54.63 26.06
CA THR A 479 -29.47 -54.87 27.34
C THR A 479 -30.28 -56.15 27.18
N LEU A 480 -29.66 -57.26 27.58
CA LEU A 480 -30.16 -58.61 27.45
C LEU A 480 -31.30 -58.87 28.45
N ASN A 481 -32.48 -58.25 28.23
CA ASN A 481 -33.61 -58.38 29.15
C ASN A 481 -34.61 -59.49 28.81
N ASN A 482 -34.56 -60.10 27.62
CA ASN A 482 -35.44 -61.23 27.27
C ASN A 482 -34.62 -62.44 26.80
N LYS A 483 -34.42 -63.37 27.73
CA LYS A 483 -33.61 -64.60 27.60
C LYS A 483 -34.26 -65.70 26.73
N THR A 484 -35.44 -65.47 26.14
CA THR A 484 -36.24 -66.54 25.50
C THR A 484 -36.25 -66.54 23.98
N ASP A 485 -36.00 -65.41 23.31
CA ASP A 485 -36.26 -65.32 21.85
C ASP A 485 -35.02 -65.52 20.98
N ILE A 486 -33.81 -65.34 21.55
CA ILE A 486 -32.54 -65.57 20.83
C ILE A 486 -32.18 -67.06 20.84
N LEU A 487 -32.64 -67.81 21.85
CA LEU A 487 -32.38 -69.25 21.94
C LEU A 487 -33.06 -70.03 20.80
N SER A 488 -34.20 -69.58 20.29
CA SER A 488 -34.91 -70.25 19.18
C SER A 488 -34.32 -70.00 17.78
N ALA A 489 -33.47 -68.98 17.62
CA ALA A 489 -32.88 -68.64 16.31
C ALA A 489 -31.54 -69.36 16.04
N ILE A 490 -30.85 -69.82 17.09
CA ILE A 490 -29.50 -70.40 17.00
C ILE A 490 -29.53 -71.95 17.03
N ILE A 491 -30.67 -72.56 17.38
CA ILE A 491 -30.76 -74.02 17.56
C ILE A 491 -30.62 -74.88 16.28
N PRO A 492 -30.86 -74.44 15.02
CA PRO A 492 -30.80 -75.39 13.90
C PRO A 492 -29.40 -75.63 13.31
N THR A 493 -28.33 -74.96 13.76
CA THR A 493 -26.98 -75.09 13.14
C THR A 493 -25.96 -75.91 13.95
N ILE A 494 -26.32 -76.48 15.09
CA ILE A 494 -25.43 -77.39 15.83
C ILE A 494 -25.83 -78.84 15.51
N ASN A 495 -25.52 -79.28 14.30
CA ASN A 495 -25.37 -80.71 14.04
C ASN A 495 -23.88 -81.03 13.93
N ASP A 496 -23.48 -81.97 14.79
CA ASP A 496 -22.22 -82.71 14.81
C ASP A 496 -20.95 -81.87 14.90
N ASN A 497 -20.58 -81.51 16.14
CA ASN A 497 -19.26 -81.83 16.73
C ASN A 497 -19.17 -81.32 18.18
N GLU A 498 -19.36 -82.26 19.10
CA GLU A 498 -18.71 -82.43 20.42
C GLU A 498 -18.16 -81.20 21.17
N TYR A 499 -18.98 -80.17 21.46
CA TYR A 499 -18.71 -79.25 22.57
C TYR A 499 -20.02 -78.85 23.30
N CYS A 500 -20.07 -79.19 24.59
CA CYS A 500 -21.12 -78.95 25.60
C CYS A 500 -22.26 -79.99 25.68
N THR A 501 -22.19 -80.87 26.68
CA THR A 501 -23.31 -81.69 27.15
C THR A 501 -24.19 -80.90 28.12
N LYS A 502 -25.48 -81.26 28.14
CA LYS A 502 -26.66 -80.44 28.47
C LYS A 502 -26.72 -79.73 29.84
N ASP A 503 -25.73 -79.89 30.73
CA ASP A 503 -25.82 -79.39 32.11
C ASP A 503 -24.67 -78.49 32.60
N ASN A 504 -23.72 -78.05 31.76
CA ASN A 504 -22.68 -77.11 32.21
C ASN A 504 -22.11 -76.22 31.10
N CYS A 505 -22.93 -75.33 30.56
CA CYS A 505 -22.46 -74.20 29.75
C CYS A 505 -22.63 -72.91 30.56
N THR A 506 -21.52 -72.27 30.95
CA THR A 506 -21.55 -70.94 31.60
C THR A 506 -21.60 -69.85 30.53
N ASN A 507 -22.18 -68.68 30.85
CA ASN A 507 -22.33 -67.57 29.90
C ASN A 507 -21.02 -67.16 29.21
N GLY A 508 -19.85 -67.45 29.81
CA GLY A 508 -18.55 -67.19 29.20
C GLY A 508 -18.27 -68.03 27.96
N THR A 509 -18.70 -69.30 27.93
CA THR A 509 -18.40 -70.23 26.82
C THR A 509 -19.21 -69.91 25.56
N ILE A 510 -20.42 -69.36 25.71
CA ILE A 510 -21.27 -68.91 24.59
C ILE A 510 -20.74 -67.60 24.01
N ILE A 511 -20.27 -66.68 24.85
CA ILE A 511 -19.66 -65.41 24.42
C ILE A 511 -18.35 -65.67 23.69
N ASP A 512 -17.53 -66.62 24.15
CA ASP A 512 -16.30 -67.00 23.45
C ASP A 512 -16.58 -67.71 22.12
N HIS A 513 -17.68 -68.46 22.00
CA HIS A 513 -18.07 -69.03 20.71
C HIS A 513 -18.59 -67.96 19.74
N ILE A 514 -19.38 -66.99 20.20
CA ILE A 514 -19.81 -65.85 19.37
C ILE A 514 -18.60 -65.02 18.95
N ARG A 515 -17.64 -64.76 19.86
CA ARG A 515 -16.40 -64.05 19.55
C ARG A 515 -15.53 -64.82 18.55
N ASN A 516 -15.47 -66.14 18.65
CA ASN A 516 -14.74 -66.96 17.68
C ASN A 516 -15.47 -67.09 16.33
N VAL A 517 -16.81 -67.05 16.29
CA VAL A 517 -17.58 -67.05 15.03
C VAL A 517 -17.51 -65.67 14.36
N THR A 518 -17.54 -64.57 15.11
CA THR A 518 -17.30 -63.23 14.56
C THR A 518 -15.84 -63.03 14.13
N GLN A 519 -14.87 -63.57 14.89
CA GLN A 519 -13.47 -63.56 14.48
C GLN A 519 -13.19 -64.49 13.28
N ALA A 520 -13.82 -65.68 13.21
CA ALA A 520 -13.70 -66.56 12.04
C ALA A 520 -14.36 -65.95 10.80
N SER A 521 -15.45 -65.18 10.97
CA SER A 521 -16.07 -64.42 9.87
C SER A 521 -15.20 -63.25 9.39
N THR A 522 -14.34 -62.67 10.25
CA THR A 522 -13.35 -61.65 9.85
C THR A 522 -12.05 -62.23 9.30
N VAL A 523 -11.72 -63.49 9.59
CA VAL A 523 -10.48 -64.13 9.11
C VAL A 523 -10.71 -64.84 7.76
N LEU A 524 -11.94 -65.27 7.45
CA LEU A 524 -12.30 -65.75 6.11
C LEU A 524 -12.46 -64.63 5.06
N SER A 525 -12.43 -63.36 5.45
CA SER A 525 -12.50 -62.21 4.54
C SER A 525 -11.13 -61.67 4.09
N GLU A 526 -10.01 -62.26 4.53
CA GLU A 526 -8.66 -61.76 4.15
C GLU A 526 -8.02 -62.50 2.97
N GLU A 527 -8.58 -63.61 2.46
CA GLU A 527 -8.01 -64.32 1.29
C GLU A 527 -8.91 -64.40 0.04
N GLU A 528 -10.16 -63.89 0.04
CA GLU A 528 -11.01 -63.80 -1.18
C GLU A 528 -11.89 -62.53 -1.26
N ALA A 529 -11.30 -61.34 -1.04
CA ALA A 529 -12.01 -60.06 -1.24
C ALA A 529 -11.24 -59.07 -2.15
N GLU A 530 -10.64 -59.55 -3.24
CA GLU A 530 -10.45 -58.73 -4.46
C GLU A 530 -11.70 -58.82 -5.35
N ASN A 531 -12.90 -58.69 -4.77
CA ASN A 531 -14.05 -58.32 -5.60
C ASN A 531 -14.02 -56.81 -5.73
N GLU A 532 -13.31 -56.31 -6.75
CA GLU A 532 -13.54 -54.98 -7.30
C GLU A 532 -15.03 -54.84 -7.58
N GLN A 533 -15.76 -54.24 -6.64
CA GLN A 533 -17.18 -53.99 -6.83
C GLN A 533 -17.32 -52.84 -7.81
N VAL A 534 -18.03 -53.14 -8.89
CA VAL A 534 -18.29 -52.20 -9.97
C VAL A 534 -19.66 -51.59 -9.75
N GLU A 535 -19.71 -50.28 -9.51
CA GLU A 535 -20.94 -49.52 -9.34
C GLU A 535 -21.36 -48.81 -10.64
N ARG A 536 -22.68 -48.69 -10.84
CA ARG A 536 -23.25 -47.94 -11.96
C ARG A 536 -23.17 -46.44 -11.68
N ALA A 537 -22.50 -45.72 -12.57
CA ALA A 537 -22.17 -44.30 -12.38
C ALA A 537 -23.07 -43.31 -13.13
N CYS A 538 -24.13 -43.80 -13.78
CA CYS A 538 -25.00 -43.02 -14.67
C CYS A 538 -26.49 -43.44 -14.52
N ASP A 539 -26.95 -43.83 -13.33
CA ASP A 539 -28.37 -44.24 -13.15
C ASP A 539 -29.36 -43.06 -13.20
N THR A 540 -28.88 -41.84 -12.94
CA THR A 540 -29.64 -40.61 -13.16
C THR A 540 -28.88 -39.67 -14.08
N LEU A 541 -29.59 -38.84 -14.83
CA LEU A 541 -28.97 -37.85 -15.72
C LEU A 541 -28.00 -36.93 -14.96
N PHE A 542 -28.34 -36.53 -13.73
CA PHE A 542 -27.46 -35.72 -12.90
C PHE A 542 -26.16 -36.46 -12.53
N MET A 543 -26.24 -37.74 -12.14
CA MET A 543 -25.07 -38.56 -11.85
C MET A 543 -24.21 -38.74 -13.11
N CYS A 544 -24.83 -38.92 -14.28
CA CYS A 544 -24.12 -39.01 -15.54
C CYS A 544 -23.35 -37.72 -15.87
N ILE A 545 -23.97 -36.54 -15.69
CA ILE A 545 -23.30 -35.25 -15.87
C ILE A 545 -22.11 -35.10 -14.93
N VAL A 546 -22.29 -35.43 -13.64
CA VAL A 546 -21.22 -35.35 -12.63
C VAL A 546 -20.09 -36.33 -12.96
N THR A 547 -20.40 -37.55 -13.39
CA THR A 547 -19.43 -38.57 -13.77
C THR A 547 -18.67 -38.15 -15.03
N THR A 548 -19.36 -37.69 -16.09
CA THR A 548 -18.71 -37.19 -17.31
C THR A 548 -17.84 -35.96 -17.05
N LEU A 549 -18.26 -35.05 -16.18
CA LEU A 549 -17.46 -33.89 -15.78
C LEU A 549 -16.22 -34.29 -14.97
N ASN A 550 -16.38 -35.09 -13.92
CA ASN A 550 -15.29 -35.42 -12.99
C ASN A 550 -14.29 -36.43 -13.58
N LYS A 551 -14.77 -37.41 -14.35
CA LYS A 551 -13.94 -38.50 -14.87
C LYS A 551 -13.58 -38.32 -16.34
N GLY A 552 -14.42 -37.65 -17.14
CA GLY A 552 -14.13 -37.37 -18.54
C GLY A 552 -13.20 -36.17 -18.72
N LEU A 553 -13.53 -35.01 -18.12
CA LEU A 553 -12.76 -33.78 -18.32
C LEU A 553 -11.44 -33.77 -17.51
N ARG A 554 -11.46 -34.27 -16.27
CA ARG A 554 -10.29 -34.18 -15.36
C ARG A 554 -9.17 -35.18 -15.69
N ASN A 555 -9.51 -36.36 -16.21
CA ASN A 555 -8.53 -37.43 -16.43
C ASN A 555 -7.74 -37.29 -17.74
N GLY A 556 -8.03 -36.27 -18.57
CA GLY A 556 -7.22 -35.90 -19.74
C GLY A 556 -7.34 -36.82 -20.97
N GLY A 557 -7.82 -38.06 -20.82
CA GLY A 557 -8.05 -39.03 -21.91
C GLY A 557 -9.48 -39.11 -22.44
N GLY A 558 -10.41 -38.32 -21.88
CA GLY A 558 -11.83 -38.35 -22.23
C GLY A 558 -12.63 -39.38 -21.43
N ILE A 559 -13.96 -39.40 -21.63
CA ILE A 559 -14.85 -40.29 -20.85
C ILE A 559 -14.73 -41.77 -21.24
N GLY A 560 -14.21 -42.05 -22.44
CA GLY A 560 -14.06 -43.42 -22.97
C GLY A 560 -13.14 -44.32 -22.13
N ASP A 561 -12.16 -43.73 -21.43
CA ASP A 561 -11.25 -44.47 -20.54
C ASP A 561 -11.92 -44.99 -19.26
N VAL A 562 -13.08 -44.44 -18.92
CA VAL A 562 -13.88 -44.79 -17.73
C VAL A 562 -15.03 -45.72 -18.10
N LEU A 563 -15.38 -45.78 -19.39
CA LEU A 563 -16.37 -46.70 -19.92
C LEU A 563 -15.75 -48.09 -20.10
N ARG A 564 -16.59 -49.11 -20.01
CA ARG A 564 -16.18 -50.47 -20.32
C ARG A 564 -15.69 -50.57 -21.77
N GLN A 565 -14.54 -51.22 -21.97
CA GLN A 565 -14.00 -51.46 -23.32
C GLN A 565 -14.89 -52.46 -24.10
N PRO A 566 -15.43 -52.09 -25.27
CA PRO A 566 -16.30 -52.96 -26.04
C PRO A 566 -15.51 -54.07 -26.76
N SER A 567 -16.14 -55.24 -26.96
CA SER A 567 -15.58 -56.33 -27.76
C SER A 567 -15.79 -56.09 -29.26
N SER A 568 -14.83 -56.49 -30.10
CA SER A 568 -14.88 -56.33 -31.56
C SER A 568 -16.06 -57.01 -32.26
N ARG A 569 -16.81 -57.88 -31.57
CA ARG A 569 -18.00 -58.59 -32.09
C ARG A 569 -19.33 -57.93 -31.72
N VAL A 570 -19.33 -56.93 -30.85
CA VAL A 570 -20.55 -56.24 -30.40
C VAL A 570 -20.86 -55.11 -31.37
N SER A 571 -21.97 -55.23 -32.10
CA SER A 571 -22.52 -54.12 -32.89
C SER A 571 -23.21 -53.16 -31.93
N GLN A 572 -22.45 -52.23 -31.36
CA GLN A 572 -23.05 -51.03 -30.78
C GLN A 572 -23.46 -50.13 -31.93
N THR A 573 -24.77 -50.00 -32.15
CA THR A 573 -25.39 -49.27 -33.27
C THR A 573 -25.05 -47.77 -33.33
N PHE A 574 -24.19 -47.25 -32.45
CA PHE A 574 -23.82 -45.84 -32.38
C PHE A 574 -22.34 -45.55 -32.02
N SER A 575 -21.45 -46.55 -32.09
CA SER A 575 -20.01 -46.39 -31.76
C SER A 575 -19.20 -45.52 -32.76
N TYR A 576 -19.85 -44.85 -33.72
CA TYR A 576 -19.20 -44.05 -34.78
C TYR A 576 -19.63 -42.56 -34.80
N MET A 577 -20.32 -42.06 -33.78
CA MET A 577 -20.86 -40.69 -33.78
C MET A 577 -20.43 -39.83 -32.58
N ILE A 578 -19.25 -40.10 -32.02
CA ILE A 578 -18.53 -39.22 -31.08
C ILE A 578 -17.18 -38.86 -31.70
#